data_AF-A0A937XAQ0-F1
#
_entry.id   AF-A0A937XAQ0-F1
#
_cell.length_a   1.000
_cell.length_b   1.000
_cell.length_c   1.000
_cell.angle_alpha   90.00
_cell.angle_beta   90.00
_cell.angle_gamma   90.00
#
_symmetry.space_group_name_H-M   'P 1'
#
loop_
_entity.id
_entity.type
_entity.pdbx_description
1 polymer ?
#
loop_
_entity_poly.entity_id
_entity_poly.type
_entity_poly.pdbx_seq_one_letter_code
_entity_poly.pdbx_strand_id
1 'polypeptide(L)'
;MPANLTPEYLRLDERYRAAKDPQERLDLLREMLRAIPKHKGTDHMQGDLRRRISKLEEAIEQGRKRSGGRDLFHVAREGVGQVLLAGAPNCGKSSLLARLTKATPQIADYPHTTQMPLPGMVQFEDVQIQLVDVPPLSREYVESALFNAYRVCTMILLVADLTAPDPVDSALDCMAQLEERMIRVVPHFVEQSAGSVAMIEKQALILGNKLDLVGPEHASVAALGEAFGAEYDLSFGSALTGEGLEGLPEKLFRALRLVRVYTKKPGRKFERDQPFVLPAGSRVIDVAGAIHKDIAEGLRFVRLWGSGKHEGINASREHVVADGDVLEIHSGR
;
A
#
# COMPACT_ATOMS: atom_id res chain seq x y z
N MET A 1 11.75 17.13 -47.65
CA MET A 1 10.82 16.44 -48.57
C MET A 1 9.44 16.49 -47.94
N PRO A 2 8.35 16.77 -48.68
CA PRO A 2 7.01 16.69 -48.11
C PRO A 2 6.77 15.25 -47.63
N ALA A 3 6.47 15.08 -46.34
CA ALA A 3 6.13 13.77 -45.80
C ALA A 3 4.78 13.34 -46.36
N ASN A 4 4.72 12.16 -46.96
CA ASN A 4 3.46 11.60 -47.45
C ASN A 4 2.65 11.09 -46.26
N LEU A 5 1.83 11.98 -45.69
CA LEU A 5 1.00 11.68 -44.52
C LEU A 5 -0.21 10.85 -44.93
N THR A 6 -0.61 9.89 -44.08
CA THR A 6 -1.75 9.03 -44.35
C THR A 6 -3.07 9.83 -44.28
N PRO A 7 -4.10 9.45 -45.06
CA PRO A 7 -5.44 10.05 -44.94
C PRO A 7 -6.01 9.96 -43.52
N GLU A 8 -5.63 8.91 -42.78
CA GLU A 8 -5.95 8.73 -41.38
C GLU A 8 -5.31 9.79 -40.48
N TYR A 9 -4.02 10.08 -40.67
CA TYR A 9 -3.32 11.12 -39.92
C TYR A 9 -3.94 12.51 -40.16
N LEU A 10 -4.34 12.81 -41.40
CA LEU A 10 -4.97 14.10 -41.73
C LEU A 10 -6.33 14.27 -41.04
N ARG A 11 -7.15 13.22 -40.97
CA ARG A 11 -8.42 13.23 -40.22
C ARG A 11 -8.19 13.43 -38.72
N LEU A 12 -7.16 12.78 -38.17
CA LEU A 12 -6.81 12.94 -36.75
C LEU A 12 -6.32 14.37 -36.45
N ASP A 13 -5.54 14.98 -37.35
CA ASP A 13 -5.10 16.37 -37.21
C ASP A 13 -6.28 17.35 -37.24
N GLU A 14 -7.26 17.16 -38.13
CA GLU A 14 -8.48 17.97 -38.15
C GLU A 14 -9.28 17.85 -36.85
N ARG A 15 -9.46 16.62 -36.34
CA ARG A 15 -10.12 16.38 -35.05
C ARG A 15 -9.35 17.02 -33.90
N TYR A 16 -8.02 16.91 -33.88
CA TYR A 16 -7.17 17.53 -32.85
C TYR A 16 -7.28 19.07 -32.86
N ARG A 17 -7.37 19.68 -34.05
CA ARG A 17 -7.59 21.13 -34.18
C ARG A 17 -8.97 21.56 -33.69
N ALA A 18 -9.99 20.74 -33.91
CA ALA A 18 -11.37 21.02 -33.48
C ALA A 18 -11.61 20.75 -31.98
N ALA A 19 -10.90 19.79 -31.38
CA ALA A 19 -11.07 19.39 -29.99
C ALA A 19 -10.71 20.52 -29.02
N LYS A 20 -11.62 20.82 -28.09
CA LYS A 20 -11.43 21.84 -27.04
C LYS A 20 -11.08 21.24 -25.69
N ASP A 21 -11.47 19.98 -25.45
CA ASP A 21 -11.19 19.27 -24.22
C ASP A 21 -9.72 18.83 -24.15
N PRO A 22 -8.98 19.14 -23.07
CA PRO A 22 -7.57 18.76 -22.94
C PRO A 22 -7.32 17.24 -23.00
N GLN A 23 -8.22 16.42 -22.46
CA GLN A 23 -8.07 14.96 -22.43
C GLN A 23 -8.31 14.36 -23.83
N GLU A 24 -9.37 14.79 -24.51
CA GLU A 24 -9.63 14.43 -25.90
C GLU A 24 -8.46 14.80 -26.82
N ARG A 25 -7.85 15.97 -26.60
CA ARG A 25 -6.66 16.42 -27.34
C ARG A 25 -5.44 15.52 -27.09
N LEU A 26 -5.27 15.03 -25.87
CA LEU A 26 -4.18 14.12 -25.52
C LEU A 26 -4.34 12.76 -26.21
N ASP A 27 -5.55 12.21 -26.20
CA ASP A 27 -5.85 10.93 -26.85
C ASP A 27 -5.66 11.02 -28.36
N LEU A 28 -6.12 12.11 -28.99
CA LEU A 28 -5.89 12.37 -30.41
C LEU A 28 -4.40 12.50 -30.76
N LEU A 29 -3.58 13.14 -29.92
CA LEU A 29 -2.13 13.20 -30.14
C LEU A 29 -1.47 11.82 -30.07
N ARG A 30 -1.92 10.94 -29.17
CA ARG A 30 -1.44 9.55 -29.07
C ARG A 30 -1.83 8.74 -30.30
N GLU A 31 -3.05 8.90 -30.80
CA GLU A 31 -3.51 8.29 -32.05
C GLU A 31 -2.71 8.80 -33.26
N MET A 32 -2.46 10.12 -33.34
CA MET A 32 -1.62 10.71 -34.39
C MET A 32 -0.19 10.15 -34.38
N LEU A 33 0.39 9.93 -33.19
CA LEU A 33 1.73 9.32 -33.05
C LEU A 33 1.75 7.84 -33.47
N ARG A 34 0.61 7.13 -33.38
CA ARG A 34 0.48 5.75 -33.88
C ARG A 34 0.30 5.71 -35.40
N ALA A 35 -0.45 6.67 -35.96
CA ALA A 35 -0.80 6.73 -37.38
C ALA A 35 0.31 7.35 -38.27
N ILE A 36 1.26 8.10 -37.69
CA ILE A 36 2.35 8.70 -38.46
C ILE A 36 3.33 7.62 -38.97
N PRO A 37 3.75 7.66 -40.25
CA PRO A 37 4.78 6.76 -40.77
C PRO A 37 6.08 6.86 -39.97
N LYS A 38 6.80 5.74 -39.79
CA LYS A 38 8.03 5.67 -38.99
C LYS A 38 9.27 5.56 -39.87
N HIS A 39 9.67 6.67 -40.47
CA HIS A 39 10.89 6.75 -41.30
C HIS A 39 11.59 8.11 -41.18
N LYS A 40 12.84 8.19 -41.63
CA LYS A 40 13.70 9.39 -41.50
C LYS A 40 13.05 10.72 -41.93
N GLY A 41 12.15 10.70 -42.90
CA GLY A 41 11.39 11.88 -43.36
C GLY A 41 10.31 12.41 -42.39
N THR A 42 10.04 11.71 -41.29
CA THR A 42 8.98 12.02 -40.29
C THR A 42 9.52 12.11 -38.87
N ASP A 43 10.83 11.94 -38.67
CA ASP A 43 11.45 11.90 -37.33
C ASP A 43 11.20 13.19 -36.54
N HIS A 44 11.28 14.34 -37.20
CA HIS A 44 10.98 15.63 -36.57
C HIS A 44 9.52 15.72 -36.10
N MET A 45 8.58 15.24 -36.92
CA MET A 45 7.15 15.26 -36.57
C MET A 45 6.84 14.29 -35.42
N GLN A 46 7.48 13.11 -35.39
CA GLN A 46 7.39 12.20 -34.25
C GLN A 46 7.93 12.83 -32.96
N GLY A 47 9.07 13.53 -33.05
CA GLY A 47 9.65 14.27 -31.93
C GLY A 47 8.71 15.37 -31.41
N ASP A 48 8.11 16.13 -32.33
CA ASP A 48 7.15 17.18 -31.98
C ASP A 48 5.88 16.61 -31.33
N LEU A 49 5.34 15.50 -31.84
CA LEU A 49 4.17 14.84 -31.24
C LEU A 49 4.47 14.34 -29.83
N ARG A 50 5.61 13.67 -29.62
CA ARG A 50 6.05 13.23 -28.28
C ARG A 50 6.20 14.39 -27.31
N ARG A 51 6.78 15.51 -27.77
CA ARG A 51 6.94 16.73 -26.96
C ARG A 51 5.59 17.36 -26.61
N ARG A 52 4.64 17.38 -27.54
CA ARG A 52 3.28 17.91 -27.32
C ARG A 52 2.48 17.03 -26.34
N ILE A 53 2.60 15.71 -26.46
CA ILE A 53 2.00 14.74 -25.53
C ILE A 53 2.52 15.01 -24.11
N SER A 54 3.83 14.99 -23.90
CA SER A 54 4.44 15.24 -22.58
C SER A 54 4.04 16.58 -21.99
N LYS A 55 4.05 17.67 -22.78
CA LYS A 55 3.61 18.99 -22.30
C LYS A 55 2.13 19.04 -21.92
N LEU A 56 1.27 18.35 -22.67
CA LEU A 56 -0.17 18.37 -22.42
C LEU A 56 -0.53 17.48 -21.21
N GLU A 57 0.16 16.35 -21.04
CA GLU A 57 0.09 15.51 -19.84
C GLU A 57 0.47 16.30 -18.59
N GLU A 58 1.60 17.02 -18.61
CA GLU A 58 2.03 17.89 -17.52
C GLU A 58 1.02 19.01 -17.21
N ALA A 59 0.44 19.62 -18.25
CA ALA A 59 -0.53 20.70 -18.07
C ALA A 59 -1.87 20.21 -17.47
N ILE A 60 -2.36 19.03 -17.89
CA ILE A 60 -3.55 18.39 -17.32
C ILE A 60 -3.32 18.04 -15.85
N GLU A 61 -2.14 17.49 -15.54
CA GLU A 61 -1.73 17.15 -14.18
C GLU A 61 -1.62 18.39 -13.28
N GLN A 62 -1.02 19.47 -13.78
CA GLN A 62 -0.93 20.75 -13.06
C GLN A 62 -2.30 21.43 -12.90
N GLY A 63 -3.19 21.30 -13.89
CA GLY A 63 -4.56 21.77 -13.83
C GLY A 63 -5.39 21.06 -12.76
N ARG A 64 -5.27 19.73 -12.67
CA ARG A 64 -5.89 18.89 -11.62
C ARG A 64 -5.42 19.27 -10.21
N LYS A 65 -4.13 19.62 -10.05
CA LYS A 65 -3.58 20.11 -8.78
C LYS A 65 -4.12 21.49 -8.36
N ARG A 66 -4.48 22.36 -9.31
CA ARG A 66 -4.99 23.72 -9.03
C ARG A 66 -6.49 23.78 -8.74
N SER A 67 -7.29 22.81 -9.20
CA SER A 67 -8.74 22.78 -9.00
C SER A 67 -9.20 22.01 -7.75
N GLY A 68 -8.29 21.71 -6.81
CA GLY A 68 -8.64 20.92 -5.62
C GLY A 68 -9.06 19.48 -5.95
N GLY A 69 -8.57 18.93 -7.06
CA GLY A 69 -8.82 17.55 -7.43
C GLY A 69 -8.23 16.64 -6.36
N ARG A 70 -9.08 15.89 -5.66
CA ARG A 70 -8.66 14.74 -4.84
C ARG A 70 -7.70 13.90 -5.68
N ASP A 71 -6.53 13.62 -5.14
CA ASP A 71 -5.63 12.60 -5.68
C ASP A 71 -6.44 11.30 -5.76
N LEU A 72 -6.75 10.86 -6.98
CA LEU A 72 -7.65 9.73 -7.25
C LEU A 72 -7.10 8.41 -6.68
N PHE A 73 -5.82 8.38 -6.32
CA PHE A 73 -5.13 7.25 -5.70
C PHE A 73 -4.89 7.45 -4.20
N HIS A 74 -5.28 8.60 -3.64
CA HIS A 74 -5.19 8.83 -2.21
C HIS A 74 -6.33 8.15 -1.48
N VAL A 75 -6.00 7.03 -0.83
CA VAL A 75 -6.87 6.35 0.12
C VAL A 75 -6.58 6.87 1.51
N ALA A 76 -7.60 7.46 2.16
CA ALA A 76 -7.49 7.90 3.53
C ALA A 76 -7.12 6.72 4.44
N ARG A 77 -6.15 6.92 5.32
CA ARG A 77 -5.72 5.87 6.25
C ARG A 77 -6.82 5.58 7.27
N GLU A 78 -7.16 4.32 7.40
CA GLU A 78 -8.13 3.82 8.39
C GLU A 78 -7.53 2.67 9.20
N GLY A 79 -8.12 2.40 10.37
CA GLY A 79 -7.66 1.35 11.26
C GLY A 79 -6.29 1.64 11.86
N VAL A 80 -5.58 0.59 12.25
CA VAL A 80 -4.29 0.68 12.95
C VAL A 80 -3.09 0.82 12.01
N GLY A 81 -3.28 0.52 10.72
CA GLY A 81 -2.24 0.62 9.71
C GLY A 81 -2.78 0.38 8.31
N GLN A 82 -2.09 0.94 7.31
CA GLN A 82 -2.42 0.80 5.89
C GLN A 82 -1.35 -0.02 5.17
N VAL A 83 -1.77 -1.13 4.56
CA VAL A 83 -0.94 -2.07 3.81
C VAL A 83 -1.36 -2.06 2.35
N LEU A 84 -0.44 -1.72 1.45
CA LEU A 84 -0.70 -1.74 0.00
C LEU A 84 -0.31 -3.08 -0.61
N LEU A 85 -1.18 -3.64 -1.44
CA LEU A 85 -0.90 -4.87 -2.19
C LEU A 85 -0.10 -4.54 -3.46
N ALA A 86 1.17 -4.95 -3.51
CA ALA A 86 2.00 -4.81 -4.70
C ALA A 86 2.13 -6.16 -5.41
N GLY A 87 2.35 -6.14 -6.73
CA GLY A 87 2.61 -7.36 -7.50
C GLY A 87 2.18 -7.24 -8.95
N ALA A 88 2.67 -8.17 -9.77
CA ALA A 88 2.38 -8.24 -11.19
C ALA A 88 0.87 -8.34 -11.50
N PRO A 89 0.45 -8.05 -12.75
CA PRO A 89 -0.92 -8.32 -13.18
C PRO A 89 -1.30 -9.78 -12.91
N ASN A 90 -2.54 -10.03 -12.53
CA ASN A 90 -3.10 -11.38 -12.32
C ASN A 90 -2.43 -12.25 -11.24
N CYS A 91 -1.57 -11.70 -10.37
CA CYS A 91 -1.01 -12.43 -9.22
C CYS A 91 -2.02 -12.68 -8.08
N GLY A 92 -3.24 -12.10 -8.18
CA GLY A 92 -4.34 -12.35 -7.25
C GLY A 92 -4.51 -11.33 -6.12
N LYS A 93 -4.03 -10.10 -6.27
CA LYS A 93 -4.20 -9.00 -5.29
C LYS A 93 -5.68 -8.76 -4.92
N SER A 94 -6.54 -8.58 -5.91
CA SER A 94 -7.98 -8.33 -5.69
C SER A 94 -8.68 -9.52 -5.02
N SER A 95 -8.32 -10.74 -5.42
CA SER A 95 -8.81 -11.97 -4.77
C SER A 95 -8.35 -12.05 -3.32
N LEU A 96 -7.11 -11.65 -3.04
CA LEU A 96 -6.55 -11.64 -1.69
C LEU A 96 -7.29 -10.62 -0.80
N LEU A 97 -7.52 -9.41 -1.31
CA LEU A 97 -8.31 -8.40 -0.61
C LEU A 97 -9.71 -8.91 -0.28
N ALA A 98 -10.42 -9.46 -1.27
CA ALA A 98 -11.77 -9.99 -1.09
C ALA A 98 -11.82 -11.17 -0.11
N ARG A 99 -10.74 -11.97 -0.03
CA ARG A 99 -10.63 -13.11 0.88
C ARG A 99 -10.38 -12.68 2.33
N LEU A 100 -9.46 -11.75 2.55
CA LEU A 100 -9.05 -11.33 3.88
C LEU A 100 -10.01 -10.32 4.51
N THR A 101 -10.74 -9.58 3.68
CA THR A 101 -11.67 -8.56 4.14
C THR A 101 -13.09 -9.11 4.10
N LYS A 102 -13.92 -8.73 5.07
CA LYS A 102 -15.38 -8.99 5.00
C LYS A 102 -16.09 -8.08 3.99
N ALA A 103 -15.34 -7.29 3.22
CA ALA A 103 -15.88 -6.30 2.31
C ALA A 103 -16.41 -7.00 1.06
N THR A 104 -17.71 -6.91 0.83
CA THR A 104 -18.21 -6.80 -0.55
C THR A 104 -17.63 -5.51 -1.11
N PRO A 105 -16.74 -5.54 -2.12
CA PRO A 105 -16.17 -4.32 -2.65
C PRO A 105 -17.31 -3.40 -3.07
N GLN A 106 -17.36 -2.19 -2.50
CA GLN A 106 -18.27 -1.17 -3.00
C GLN A 106 -17.75 -0.78 -4.38
N ILE A 107 -18.37 -1.36 -5.41
CA ILE A 107 -18.16 -0.94 -6.79
C ILE A 107 -18.66 0.50 -6.84
N ALA A 108 -17.75 1.45 -6.89
CA ALA A 108 -18.12 2.82 -7.16
C ALA A 108 -18.56 2.89 -8.62
N ASP A 109 -19.83 3.24 -8.86
CA ASP A 109 -20.44 3.40 -10.19
C ASP A 109 -19.87 4.63 -10.90
N TYR A 110 -18.61 4.56 -11.33
CA TYR A 110 -18.00 5.55 -12.22
C TYR A 110 -17.92 4.97 -13.65
N PRO A 111 -18.44 5.69 -14.67
CA PRO A 111 -18.21 5.30 -16.06
C PRO A 111 -16.71 5.33 -16.35
N HIS A 112 -16.19 4.29 -17.03
CA HIS A 112 -14.76 4.09 -17.34
C HIS A 112 -13.91 3.70 -16.12
N THR A 113 -13.98 2.42 -15.74
CA THR A 113 -13.18 1.81 -14.65
C THR A 113 -11.69 1.75 -15.00
N THR A 114 -10.98 2.88 -14.91
CA THR A 114 -9.57 2.87 -14.56
C THR A 114 -9.44 2.27 -13.16
N GLN A 115 -8.49 1.36 -12.97
CA GLN A 115 -8.34 0.61 -11.71
C GLN A 115 -8.02 1.61 -10.58
N MET A 116 -9.03 1.97 -9.79
CA MET A 116 -8.84 2.79 -8.60
C MET A 116 -8.42 1.91 -7.43
N PRO A 117 -7.62 2.43 -6.47
CA PRO A 117 -7.32 1.68 -5.26
C PRO A 117 -8.58 1.28 -4.49
N LEU A 118 -8.67 0.01 -4.13
CA LEU A 118 -9.79 -0.53 -3.37
C LEU A 118 -9.36 -0.82 -1.94
N PRO A 119 -9.81 -0.05 -0.94
CA PRO A 119 -9.58 -0.36 0.46
C PRO A 119 -10.49 -1.49 0.94
N GLY A 120 -9.99 -2.28 1.90
CA GLY A 120 -10.80 -3.23 2.66
C GLY A 120 -10.18 -3.49 4.03
N MET A 121 -11.05 -3.73 5.02
CA MET A 121 -10.64 -3.88 6.41
C MET A 121 -10.47 -5.35 6.76
N VAL A 122 -9.27 -5.73 7.17
CA VAL A 122 -8.93 -7.05 7.72
C VAL A 122 -9.05 -6.96 9.23
N GLN A 123 -9.85 -7.84 9.82
CA GLN A 123 -9.98 -7.95 11.26
C GLN A 123 -8.81 -8.78 11.81
N PHE A 124 -8.08 -8.24 12.78
CA PHE A 124 -7.14 -8.99 13.61
C PHE A 124 -7.54 -8.80 15.07
N GLU A 125 -8.02 -9.87 15.71
CA GLU A 125 -8.62 -9.81 17.04
C GLU A 125 -9.63 -8.66 17.20
N ASP A 126 -9.28 -7.62 17.95
CA ASP A 126 -10.07 -6.45 18.30
C ASP A 126 -9.67 -5.17 17.52
N VAL A 127 -8.75 -5.28 16.57
CA VAL A 127 -8.30 -4.16 15.72
C VAL A 127 -8.53 -4.44 14.23
N GLN A 128 -8.50 -3.38 13.43
CA GLN A 128 -8.65 -3.49 11.97
C GLN A 128 -7.43 -2.94 11.25
N ILE A 129 -6.94 -3.70 10.27
CA ILE A 129 -5.83 -3.32 9.39
C ILE A 129 -6.45 -3.01 8.02
N GLN A 130 -6.13 -1.85 7.45
CA GLN A 130 -6.59 -1.46 6.13
C GLN A 130 -5.65 -2.07 5.08
N LEU A 131 -6.17 -2.97 4.25
CA LEU A 131 -5.52 -3.42 3.03
C LEU A 131 -6.03 -2.59 1.87
N VAL A 132 -5.14 -2.24 0.94
CA VAL A 132 -5.51 -1.49 -0.26
C VAL A 132 -5.01 -2.26 -1.47
N ASP A 133 -5.94 -2.77 -2.27
CA ASP A 133 -5.62 -3.30 -3.60
C ASP A 133 -5.36 -2.14 -4.53
N VAL A 134 -4.13 -2.05 -5.03
CA VAL A 134 -3.72 -1.01 -5.96
C VAL A 134 -3.47 -1.63 -7.34
N PRO A 135 -3.60 -0.83 -8.42
CA PRO A 135 -3.35 -1.32 -9.76
C PRO A 135 -1.98 -1.97 -9.91
N PRO A 136 -1.83 -2.96 -10.81
CA PRO A 136 -0.56 -3.59 -11.07
C PRO A 136 0.51 -2.57 -11.42
N LEU A 137 1.71 -2.82 -10.89
CA LEU A 137 2.92 -2.13 -11.31
C LEU A 137 3.24 -2.60 -12.73
N SER A 138 2.81 -1.82 -13.73
CA SER A 138 3.06 -2.09 -15.15
C SER A 138 3.81 -0.92 -15.77
N ARG A 139 4.78 -1.21 -16.64
CA ARG A 139 5.57 -0.18 -17.34
C ARG A 139 4.74 0.65 -18.33
N GLU A 140 3.58 0.13 -18.74
CA GLU A 140 2.73 0.72 -19.78
C GLU A 140 1.74 1.78 -19.24
N TYR A 141 1.42 1.74 -17.95
CA TYR A 141 0.58 2.72 -17.25
C TYR A 141 1.19 3.05 -15.89
N VAL A 142 1.94 4.15 -15.82
CA VAL A 142 2.64 4.58 -14.61
C VAL A 142 2.07 5.91 -14.16
N GLU A 143 0.89 5.87 -13.53
CA GLU A 143 0.29 7.08 -12.96
C GLU A 143 1.13 7.53 -11.77
N SER A 144 1.71 8.72 -11.83
CA SER A 144 2.57 9.27 -10.75
C SER A 144 1.85 9.30 -9.40
N ALA A 145 0.53 9.40 -9.42
CA ALA A 145 -0.35 9.35 -8.25
C ALA A 145 -0.31 7.99 -7.51
N LEU A 146 -0.17 6.87 -8.23
CA LEU A 146 -0.06 5.54 -7.62
C LEU A 146 1.16 5.44 -6.69
N PHE A 147 2.30 6.00 -7.10
CA PHE A 147 3.50 5.97 -6.29
C PHE A 147 3.39 6.84 -5.04
N ASN A 148 2.59 7.91 -5.06
CA ASN A 148 2.32 8.68 -3.84
C ASN A 148 1.65 7.81 -2.77
N ALA A 149 0.72 6.93 -3.17
CA ALA A 149 0.10 5.98 -2.25
C ALA A 149 1.14 5.06 -1.60
N TYR A 150 2.08 4.52 -2.38
CA TYR A 150 3.21 3.75 -1.84
C TYR A 150 4.16 4.57 -0.94
N ARG A 151 4.34 5.86 -1.18
CA ARG A 151 5.15 6.72 -0.28
C ARG A 151 4.47 6.93 1.07
N VAL A 152 3.15 7.07 1.07
CA VAL A 152 2.37 7.34 2.28
C VAL A 152 1.76 6.10 2.91
N CYS A 153 1.96 4.88 2.39
CA CYS A 153 1.51 3.69 3.10
C CYS A 153 2.34 3.41 4.36
N THR A 154 1.85 2.55 5.25
CA THR A 154 2.65 2.07 6.37
C THR A 154 3.60 0.97 5.92
N MET A 155 3.10 0.02 5.13
CA MET A 155 3.82 -1.19 4.70
C MET A 155 3.33 -1.66 3.32
N ILE A 156 4.10 -2.53 2.68
CA ILE A 156 3.74 -3.20 1.42
C ILE A 156 3.57 -4.71 1.69
N LEU A 157 2.56 -5.33 1.06
CA LEU A 157 2.47 -6.78 0.94
C LEU A 157 2.70 -7.13 -0.54
N LEU A 158 3.87 -7.71 -0.84
CA LEU A 158 4.23 -8.10 -2.19
C LEU A 158 3.66 -9.48 -2.50
N VAL A 159 2.77 -9.55 -3.48
CA VAL A 159 2.07 -10.77 -3.90
C VAL A 159 2.75 -11.35 -5.13
N ALA A 160 3.41 -12.49 -4.97
CA ALA A 160 4.06 -13.25 -6.05
C ALA A 160 3.14 -14.37 -6.55
N ASP A 161 3.04 -14.56 -7.86
CA ASP A 161 2.24 -15.62 -8.47
C ASP A 161 3.07 -16.90 -8.60
N LEU A 162 2.75 -17.95 -7.83
CA LEU A 162 3.49 -19.21 -7.87
C LEU A 162 3.34 -19.97 -9.20
N THR A 163 2.31 -19.64 -9.99
CA THR A 163 2.06 -20.25 -11.32
C THR A 163 2.80 -19.53 -12.45
N ALA A 164 3.40 -18.37 -12.17
CA ALA A 164 4.23 -17.68 -13.14
C ALA A 164 5.48 -18.52 -13.48
N PRO A 165 6.01 -18.42 -14.72
CA PRO A 165 7.24 -19.12 -15.10
C PRO A 165 8.41 -18.79 -14.15
N ASP A 166 8.57 -17.50 -13.81
CA ASP A 166 9.67 -16.98 -12.99
C ASP A 166 9.10 -16.07 -11.88
N PRO A 167 8.60 -16.65 -10.77
CA PRO A 167 7.96 -15.89 -9.70
C PRO A 167 8.93 -14.98 -8.94
N VAL A 168 10.20 -15.39 -8.83
CA VAL A 168 11.26 -14.61 -8.18
C VAL A 168 11.54 -13.34 -8.99
N ASP A 169 11.78 -13.48 -10.30
CA ASP A 169 12.04 -12.36 -11.20
C ASP A 169 10.85 -11.41 -11.24
N SER A 170 9.62 -11.94 -11.25
CA SER A 170 8.40 -11.11 -11.19
C SER A 170 8.33 -10.26 -9.91
N ALA A 171 8.72 -10.83 -8.76
CA ALA A 171 8.77 -10.10 -7.49
C ALA A 171 9.88 -9.04 -7.49
N LEU A 172 11.08 -9.39 -7.97
CA LEU A 172 12.22 -8.48 -8.10
C LEU A 172 11.91 -7.31 -9.05
N ASP A 173 11.23 -7.59 -10.17
CA ASP A 173 10.78 -6.56 -11.11
C ASP A 173 9.82 -5.57 -10.46
N CYS A 174 8.91 -6.05 -9.61
CA CYS A 174 8.01 -5.17 -8.85
C CYS A 174 8.77 -4.29 -7.86
N MET A 175 9.76 -4.86 -7.14
CA MET A 175 10.63 -4.11 -6.24
C MET A 175 11.45 -3.06 -7.00
N ALA A 176 12.01 -3.43 -8.16
CA ALA A 176 12.78 -2.52 -9.01
C ALA A 176 11.93 -1.35 -9.51
N GLN A 177 10.68 -1.59 -9.92
CA GLN A 177 9.76 -0.52 -10.34
C GLN A 177 9.44 0.48 -9.21
N LEU A 178 9.35 0.01 -7.96
CA LEU A 178 9.22 0.88 -6.79
C LEU A 178 10.53 1.67 -6.55
N GLU A 179 11.67 1.00 -6.68
CA GLU A 179 12.99 1.62 -6.44
C GLU A 179 13.33 2.69 -7.48
N GLU A 180 12.97 2.49 -8.75
CA GLU A 180 13.02 3.50 -9.82
C GLU A 180 12.26 4.78 -9.47
N ARG A 181 11.27 4.67 -8.56
CA ARG A 181 10.48 5.79 -8.04
C ARG A 181 10.91 6.19 -6.63
N MET A 182 12.15 5.91 -6.25
CA MET A 182 12.72 6.26 -4.95
C MET A 182 11.98 5.63 -3.77
N ILE A 183 11.37 4.45 -3.96
CA ILE A 183 10.72 3.66 -2.91
C ILE A 183 11.46 2.34 -2.82
N ARG A 184 12.32 2.18 -1.82
CA ARG A 184 13.06 0.95 -1.60
C ARG A 184 12.24 0.01 -0.73
N VAL A 185 12.05 -1.21 -1.20
CA VAL A 185 11.45 -2.27 -0.40
C VAL A 185 12.52 -2.87 0.50
N VAL A 186 12.23 -2.97 1.80
CA VAL A 186 13.14 -3.51 2.82
C VAL A 186 12.45 -4.60 3.65
N PRO A 187 13.16 -5.59 4.19
CA PRO A 187 12.55 -6.68 4.95
C PRO A 187 12.03 -6.26 6.34
N HIS A 188 12.69 -5.29 6.96
CA HIS A 188 12.38 -4.82 8.31
C HIS A 188 12.18 -3.31 8.31
N PHE A 189 11.40 -2.81 9.25
CA PHE A 189 11.25 -1.37 9.45
C PHE A 189 12.60 -0.70 9.75
N VAL A 190 12.92 0.36 9.01
CA VAL A 190 14.09 1.21 9.23
C VAL A 190 13.60 2.60 9.62
N GLU A 191 14.10 3.15 10.74
CA GLU A 191 13.83 4.54 11.11
C GLU A 191 14.52 5.47 10.10
N GLN A 192 13.73 6.26 9.37
CA GLN A 192 14.25 7.17 8.36
C GLN A 192 15.09 8.27 9.03
N SER A 193 16.39 8.31 8.72
CA SER A 193 17.27 9.39 9.14
C SER A 193 17.01 10.64 8.31
N ALA A 194 16.61 11.73 8.96
CA ALA A 194 16.36 13.02 8.32
C ALA A 194 17.67 13.63 7.82
N GLY A 195 18.04 13.41 6.56
CA GLY A 195 19.30 13.99 6.06
C GLY A 195 19.78 13.51 4.70
N SER A 196 18.94 13.50 3.67
CA SER A 196 19.31 13.65 2.24
C SER A 196 18.03 13.48 1.41
N VAL A 197 18.09 13.68 0.09
CA VAL A 197 16.97 13.45 -0.84
C VAL A 197 16.69 11.94 -0.87
N ALA A 198 16.04 11.46 0.20
CA ALA A 198 16.20 10.10 0.69
C ALA A 198 15.24 9.16 -0.04
N MET A 199 15.81 8.07 -0.56
CA MET A 199 15.06 6.86 -0.86
C MET A 199 14.08 6.59 0.29
N ILE A 200 12.80 6.46 -0.03
CA ILE A 200 11.77 6.13 0.96
C ILE A 200 11.82 4.63 1.15
N GLU A 201 12.29 4.18 2.30
CA GLU A 201 12.28 2.77 2.66
C GLU A 201 10.90 2.38 3.17
N LYS A 202 10.36 1.28 2.61
CA LYS A 202 9.09 0.67 3.00
C LYS A 202 9.32 -0.79 3.34
N GLN A 203 8.96 -1.15 4.57
CA GLN A 203 8.92 -2.55 4.95
C GLN A 203 7.97 -3.31 4.04
N ALA A 204 8.35 -4.54 3.66
CA ALA A 204 7.44 -5.45 2.98
C ALA A 204 7.43 -6.85 3.56
N LEU A 205 6.24 -7.46 3.51
CA LEU A 205 6.05 -8.90 3.61
C LEU A 205 5.86 -9.46 2.20
N ILE A 206 6.17 -10.74 2.02
CA ILE A 206 6.01 -11.43 0.73
C ILE A 206 4.99 -12.57 0.89
N LEU A 207 4.05 -12.65 -0.04
CA LEU A 207 3.08 -13.74 -0.13
C LEU A 207 3.21 -14.43 -1.49
N GLY A 208 3.65 -15.68 -1.51
CA GLY A 208 3.49 -16.58 -2.65
C GLY A 208 2.05 -17.06 -2.74
N ASN A 209 1.31 -16.56 -3.72
CA ASN A 209 -0.10 -16.83 -3.92
C ASN A 209 -0.35 -17.93 -4.97
N LYS A 210 -1.57 -18.47 -5.01
CA LYS A 210 -2.02 -19.58 -5.86
C LYS A 210 -1.40 -20.93 -5.50
N LEU A 211 -1.15 -21.15 -4.22
CA LEU A 211 -0.62 -22.42 -3.70
C LEU A 211 -1.51 -23.62 -4.07
N ASP A 212 -2.82 -23.41 -4.18
CA ASP A 212 -3.80 -24.43 -4.58
C ASP A 212 -3.57 -25.00 -5.99
N LEU A 213 -2.91 -24.25 -6.88
CA LEU A 213 -2.65 -24.68 -8.25
C LEU A 213 -1.31 -25.41 -8.41
N VAL A 214 -0.32 -25.09 -7.57
CA VAL A 214 1.04 -25.64 -7.68
C VAL A 214 1.37 -26.70 -6.63
N GLY A 215 0.76 -26.60 -5.45
CA GLY A 215 1.12 -27.38 -4.26
C GLY A 215 2.38 -26.89 -3.53
N PRO A 216 2.58 -27.32 -2.27
CA PRO A 216 3.68 -26.86 -1.42
C PRO A 216 5.07 -27.35 -1.83
N GLU A 217 5.16 -28.45 -2.59
CA GLU A 217 6.43 -29.05 -3.04
C GLU A 217 6.91 -28.51 -4.39
N HIS A 218 6.21 -27.52 -4.97
CA HIS A 218 6.55 -26.99 -6.28
C HIS A 218 7.87 -26.21 -6.28
N ALA A 219 8.61 -26.27 -7.39
CA ALA A 219 9.89 -25.57 -7.56
C ALA A 219 9.79 -24.05 -7.30
N SER A 220 8.66 -23.43 -7.66
CA SER A 220 8.36 -22.01 -7.38
C SER A 220 8.38 -21.66 -5.89
N VAL A 221 7.88 -22.57 -5.04
CA VAL A 221 7.85 -22.38 -3.57
C VAL A 221 9.27 -22.43 -3.03
N ALA A 222 10.06 -23.42 -3.45
CA ALA A 222 11.46 -23.54 -3.08
C ALA A 222 12.27 -22.32 -3.55
N ALA A 223 12.10 -21.89 -4.81
CA ALA A 223 12.81 -20.75 -5.38
C ALA A 223 12.52 -19.43 -4.65
N LEU A 224 11.26 -19.14 -4.33
CA LEU A 224 10.92 -17.97 -3.50
C LEU A 224 11.48 -18.09 -2.08
N GLY A 225 11.45 -19.30 -1.51
CA GLY A 225 12.04 -19.60 -0.20
C GLY A 225 13.54 -19.30 -0.14
N GLU A 226 14.29 -19.76 -1.14
CA GLU A 226 15.72 -19.50 -1.27
C GLU A 226 16.02 -18.02 -1.52
N ALA A 227 15.25 -17.36 -2.37
CA ALA A 227 15.49 -15.96 -2.74
C ALA A 227 15.15 -14.96 -1.62
N PHE A 228 14.09 -15.21 -0.85
CA PHE A 228 13.56 -14.21 0.08
C PHE A 228 13.40 -14.69 1.53
N GLY A 229 13.29 -16.00 1.77
CA GLY A 229 12.92 -16.54 3.08
C GLY A 229 13.94 -16.30 4.20
N ALA A 230 15.18 -15.94 3.87
CA ALA A 230 16.21 -15.60 4.85
C ALA A 230 16.06 -14.16 5.39
N GLU A 231 15.53 -13.24 4.60
CA GLU A 231 15.48 -11.82 4.93
C GLU A 231 14.05 -11.31 5.16
N TYR A 232 13.10 -11.74 4.34
CA TYR A 232 11.72 -11.28 4.36
C TYR A 232 10.82 -12.27 5.11
N ASP A 233 9.79 -11.74 5.78
CA ASP A 233 8.69 -12.59 6.26
C ASP A 233 7.87 -13.05 5.04
N LEU A 234 8.14 -14.28 4.65
CA LEU A 234 7.57 -14.97 3.50
C LEU A 234 6.49 -15.94 3.96
N SER A 235 5.33 -15.85 3.32
CA SER A 235 4.21 -16.78 3.50
C SER A 235 3.78 -17.35 2.15
N PHE A 236 3.15 -18.52 2.17
CA PHE A 236 2.57 -19.14 0.99
C PHE A 236 1.11 -19.45 1.26
N GLY A 237 0.25 -19.22 0.26
CA GLY A 237 -1.17 -19.51 0.41
C GLY A 237 -1.97 -19.33 -0.87
N SER A 238 -3.28 -19.42 -0.72
CA SER A 238 -4.24 -19.24 -1.80
C SER A 238 -5.30 -18.23 -1.43
N ALA A 239 -5.32 -17.12 -2.16
CA ALA A 239 -6.43 -16.17 -2.10
C ALA A 239 -7.78 -16.82 -2.52
N LEU A 240 -7.72 -17.84 -3.38
CA LEU A 240 -8.92 -18.51 -3.89
C LEU A 240 -9.52 -19.46 -2.85
N THR A 241 -8.73 -20.29 -2.18
CA THR A 241 -9.24 -21.29 -1.21
C THR A 241 -9.22 -20.75 0.23
N GLY A 242 -8.31 -19.84 0.54
CA GLY A 242 -8.01 -19.36 1.89
C GLY A 242 -6.86 -20.11 2.59
N GLU A 243 -6.39 -21.21 2.00
CA GLU A 243 -5.31 -22.03 2.56
C GLU A 243 -4.04 -21.21 2.76
N GLY A 244 -3.43 -21.32 3.95
CA GLY A 244 -2.16 -20.67 4.27
C GLY A 244 -2.27 -19.17 4.58
N LEU A 245 -3.49 -18.62 4.65
CA LEU A 245 -3.73 -17.20 4.92
C LEU A 245 -4.17 -16.93 6.37
N GLU A 246 -4.41 -17.95 7.18
CA GLU A 246 -4.99 -17.83 8.53
C GLU A 246 -4.10 -16.98 9.47
N GLY A 247 -2.78 -17.11 9.37
CA GLY A 247 -1.82 -16.34 10.16
C GLY A 247 -1.41 -15.00 9.56
N LEU A 248 -1.88 -14.66 8.35
CA LEU A 248 -1.45 -13.43 7.67
C LEU A 248 -1.88 -12.16 8.42
N PRO A 249 -3.10 -12.04 8.99
CA PRO A 249 -3.46 -10.86 9.79
C PRO A 249 -2.54 -10.63 11.00
N GLU A 250 -2.14 -11.68 11.69
CA GLU A 250 -1.21 -11.61 12.83
C GLU A 250 0.18 -11.14 12.38
N LYS A 251 0.70 -11.72 11.29
CA LYS A 251 1.98 -11.29 10.70
C LYS A 251 1.97 -9.83 10.28
N LEU A 252 0.89 -9.38 9.63
CA LEU A 252 0.71 -7.98 9.27
C LEU A 252 0.71 -7.08 10.52
N PHE A 253 -0.06 -7.44 11.55
CA PHE A 253 -0.11 -6.67 12.81
C PHE A 253 1.27 -6.56 13.47
N ARG A 254 2.00 -7.69 13.58
CA ARG A 254 3.34 -7.72 14.15
C ARG A 254 4.33 -6.86 13.36
N ALA A 255 4.24 -6.90 12.02
CA ALA A 255 5.09 -6.11 11.14
C ALA A 255 4.82 -4.60 11.24
N LEU A 256 3.59 -4.19 11.57
CA LEU A 256 3.27 -2.78 11.85
C LEU A 256 3.95 -2.24 13.11
N ARG A 257 4.57 -3.10 13.93
CA ARG A 257 5.25 -2.75 15.19
C ARG A 257 4.35 -1.93 16.11
N LEU A 258 3.13 -2.43 16.33
CA LEU A 258 2.15 -1.83 17.23
C LEU A 258 1.96 -2.68 18.48
N VAL A 259 1.47 -2.05 19.54
CA VAL A 259 1.01 -2.70 20.76
C VAL A 259 -0.40 -2.23 21.08
N ARG A 260 -1.26 -3.17 21.46
CA ARG A 260 -2.59 -2.94 22.00
C ARG A 260 -2.51 -2.90 23.51
N VAL A 261 -2.95 -1.80 24.09
CA VAL A 261 -3.02 -1.61 25.53
C VAL A 261 -4.47 -1.36 25.92
N TYR A 262 -4.96 -2.17 26.85
CA TYR A 262 -6.30 -2.05 27.38
C TYR A 262 -6.28 -1.20 28.64
N THR A 263 -7.39 -0.55 28.93
CA THR A 263 -7.53 0.21 30.17
C THR A 263 -8.71 -0.30 30.97
N LYS A 264 -8.63 -0.15 32.29
CA LYS A 264 -9.77 -0.42 33.17
C LYS A 264 -9.87 0.59 34.28
N LYS A 265 -11.11 0.76 34.75
CA LYS A 265 -11.40 1.55 35.94
C LYS A 265 -11.10 0.71 37.19
N PRO A 266 -10.66 1.34 38.30
CA PRO A 266 -10.48 0.65 39.57
C PRO A 266 -11.70 -0.17 39.98
N GLY A 267 -11.48 -1.44 40.29
CA GLY A 267 -12.53 -2.37 40.73
C GLY A 267 -13.47 -2.87 39.63
N ARG A 268 -13.23 -2.57 38.35
CA ARG A 268 -13.99 -3.10 37.22
C ARG A 268 -13.18 -4.12 36.41
N LYS A 269 -13.89 -5.01 35.72
CA LYS A 269 -13.29 -5.83 34.65
C LYS A 269 -12.96 -4.93 33.46
N PHE A 270 -11.93 -5.29 32.71
CA PHE A 270 -11.60 -4.61 31.46
C PHE A 270 -12.37 -5.24 30.30
N GLU A 271 -12.65 -4.45 29.28
CA GLU A 271 -13.29 -4.89 28.04
C GLU A 271 -12.21 -4.98 26.94
N ARG A 272 -12.28 -6.01 26.10
CA ARG A 272 -11.29 -6.34 25.07
C ARG A 272 -11.63 -5.78 23.69
N ASP A 273 -12.62 -4.91 23.59
CA ASP A 273 -13.15 -4.41 22.32
C ASP A 273 -12.58 -3.03 21.94
N GLN A 274 -11.91 -2.34 22.87
CA GLN A 274 -11.41 -0.97 22.67
C GLN A 274 -9.98 -0.82 23.20
N PRO A 275 -8.99 -1.38 22.49
CA PRO A 275 -7.59 -1.16 22.83
C PRO A 275 -7.16 0.25 22.43
N PHE A 276 -6.23 0.82 23.20
CA PHE A 276 -5.38 1.90 22.71
C PHE A 276 -4.24 1.27 21.92
N VAL A 277 -4.09 1.68 20.67
CA VAL A 277 -3.05 1.13 19.78
C VAL A 277 -1.94 2.16 19.64
N LEU A 278 -0.72 1.79 20.02
CA LEU A 278 0.45 2.66 20.01
C LEU A 278 1.64 1.97 19.34
N PRO A 279 2.66 2.72 18.87
CA PRO A 279 3.92 2.14 18.42
C PRO A 279 4.58 1.27 19.51
N ALA A 280 5.19 0.16 19.10
CA ALA A 280 5.98 -0.67 19.98
C ALA A 280 7.15 0.15 20.57
N GLY A 281 7.37 0.01 21.88
CA GLY A 281 8.31 0.85 22.62
C GLY A 281 7.66 2.06 23.30
N SER A 282 6.36 2.32 23.07
CA SER A 282 5.59 3.27 23.86
C SER A 282 5.60 2.92 25.35
N ARG A 283 5.49 3.95 26.18
CA ARG A 283 5.51 3.86 27.64
C ARG A 283 4.12 4.09 28.21
N VAL A 284 3.93 3.75 29.49
CA VAL A 284 2.71 4.00 30.24
C VAL A 284 2.23 5.45 30.14
N ILE A 285 3.15 6.42 30.16
CA ILE A 285 2.79 7.84 30.00
C ILE A 285 2.21 8.17 28.61
N ASP A 286 2.68 7.49 27.57
CA ASP A 286 2.21 7.68 26.20
C ASP A 286 0.78 7.12 26.06
N VAL A 287 0.49 5.99 26.74
CA VAL A 287 -0.88 5.45 26.85
C VAL A 287 -1.81 6.42 27.58
N ALA A 288 -1.37 6.97 28.72
CA ALA A 288 -2.14 7.96 29.45
C ALA A 288 -2.47 9.19 28.57
N GLY A 289 -1.51 9.64 27.76
CA GLY A 289 -1.69 10.73 26.81
C GLY A 289 -2.67 10.40 25.68
N ALA A 290 -2.68 9.15 25.20
CA ALA A 290 -3.64 8.68 24.21
C ALA A 290 -5.09 8.65 24.74
N ILE A 291 -5.28 8.50 26.06
CA ILE A 291 -6.60 8.63 26.69
C ILE A 291 -6.98 10.10 26.80
N HIS A 292 -6.15 10.91 27.46
CA HIS A 292 -6.33 12.36 27.58
C HIS A 292 -5.06 13.03 28.12
N LYS A 293 -4.78 14.25 27.67
CA LYS A 293 -3.61 15.03 28.12
C LYS A 293 -3.57 15.22 29.65
N ASP A 294 -4.69 15.58 30.28
CA ASP A 294 -4.77 15.78 31.73
C ASP A 294 -4.50 14.49 32.54
N ILE A 295 -4.83 13.31 31.98
CA ILE A 295 -4.55 12.02 32.64
C ILE A 295 -3.04 11.77 32.66
N ALA A 296 -2.33 12.13 31.59
CA ALA A 296 -0.87 12.03 31.52
C ALA A 296 -0.19 13.02 32.49
N GLU A 297 -0.68 14.27 32.56
CA GLU A 297 -0.14 15.29 33.47
C GLU A 297 -0.36 14.93 34.94
N GLY A 298 -1.56 14.45 35.28
CA GLY A 298 -1.93 14.04 36.63
C GLY A 298 -1.51 12.63 37.03
N LEU A 299 -0.79 11.89 36.18
CA LEU A 299 -0.49 10.47 36.40
C LEU A 299 0.33 10.25 37.68
N ARG A 300 -0.25 9.54 38.68
CA ARG A 300 0.44 9.23 39.93
C ARG A 300 1.12 7.87 39.88
N PHE A 301 0.35 6.84 39.55
CA PHE A 301 0.84 5.47 39.36
C PHE A 301 -0.14 4.68 38.49
N VAL A 302 0.32 3.54 38.00
CA VAL A 302 -0.51 2.59 37.23
C VAL A 302 -0.33 1.21 37.80
N ARG A 303 -1.43 0.45 37.85
CA ARG A 303 -1.35 -1.00 38.03
C ARG A 303 -1.41 -1.67 36.67
N LEU A 304 -0.51 -2.60 36.44
CA LEU A 304 -0.33 -3.30 35.18
C LEU A 304 -0.67 -4.78 35.34
N TRP A 305 -1.43 -5.31 34.38
CA TRP A 305 -1.63 -6.74 34.17
C TRP A 305 -1.13 -7.08 32.78
N GLY A 306 -0.01 -7.81 32.68
CA GLY A 306 0.52 -8.27 31.42
C GLY A 306 0.11 -9.71 31.11
N SER A 307 0.36 -10.18 29.88
CA SER A 307 0.11 -11.55 29.42
C SER A 307 0.92 -12.66 30.15
N GLY A 308 1.68 -12.32 31.19
CA GLY A 308 2.53 -13.21 31.99
C GLY A 308 2.32 -13.11 33.51
N LYS A 309 3.39 -13.32 34.32
CA LYS A 309 3.37 -13.41 35.79
C LYS A 309 3.08 -12.11 36.56
N HIS A 310 2.76 -11.01 35.88
CA HIS A 310 2.60 -9.69 36.51
C HIS A 310 1.11 -9.38 36.68
N GLU A 311 0.53 -9.84 37.80
CA GLU A 311 -0.85 -9.51 38.15
C GLU A 311 -0.90 -8.30 39.08
N GLY A 312 -1.25 -7.13 38.53
CA GLY A 312 -1.55 -5.93 39.31
C GLY A 312 -0.34 -5.28 39.97
N ILE A 313 0.83 -5.38 39.33
CA ILE A 313 2.05 -4.72 39.81
C ILE A 313 1.96 -3.21 39.60
N ASN A 314 2.59 -2.43 40.48
CA ASN A 314 2.77 -1.01 40.21
C ASN A 314 3.84 -0.83 39.13
N ALA A 315 3.49 -0.13 38.06
CA ALA A 315 4.40 0.25 36.99
C ALA A 315 4.72 1.74 37.07
N SER A 316 5.97 2.10 36.74
CA SER A 316 6.36 3.50 36.60
C SER A 316 5.77 4.08 35.32
N ARG A 317 5.68 5.41 35.25
CA ARG A 317 5.22 6.11 34.03
C ARG A 317 6.12 5.87 32.81
N GLU A 318 7.38 5.48 33.05
CA GLU A 318 8.40 5.20 32.03
C GLU A 318 8.42 3.73 31.59
N HIS A 319 7.60 2.87 32.22
CA HIS A 319 7.54 1.46 31.87
C HIS A 319 7.06 1.30 30.42
N VAL A 320 7.80 0.52 29.63
CA VAL A 320 7.45 0.19 28.24
C VAL A 320 6.32 -0.82 28.25
N VAL A 321 5.23 -0.50 27.58
CA VAL A 321 4.06 -1.38 27.48
C VAL A 321 4.26 -2.48 26.44
N ALA A 322 3.71 -3.66 26.72
CA ALA A 322 3.65 -4.80 25.81
C ALA A 322 2.25 -4.95 25.17
N ASP A 323 2.19 -5.64 24.04
CA ASP A 323 0.90 -6.00 23.42
C ASP A 323 0.09 -6.89 24.38
N GLY A 324 -1.17 -6.53 24.61
CA GLY A 324 -2.03 -7.24 25.54
C GLY A 324 -2.06 -6.67 26.95
N ASP A 325 -1.21 -5.70 27.28
CA ASP A 325 -1.17 -5.13 28.63
C ASP A 325 -2.49 -4.44 29.01
N VAL A 326 -2.89 -4.60 30.27
CA VAL A 326 -4.04 -3.91 30.85
C VAL A 326 -3.57 -2.94 31.92
N LEU A 327 -3.96 -1.67 31.80
CA LEU A 327 -3.60 -0.61 32.72
C LEU A 327 -4.81 -0.13 33.53
N GLU A 328 -4.67 -0.11 34.86
CA GLU A 328 -5.55 0.62 35.76
C GLU A 328 -4.84 1.91 36.17
N ILE A 329 -5.33 3.03 35.66
CA ILE A 329 -4.67 4.33 35.77
C ILE A 329 -5.20 5.09 36.98
N HIS A 330 -4.27 5.58 37.81
CA HIS A 330 -4.57 6.42 38.96
C HIS A 330 -3.96 7.81 38.72
N SER A 331 -4.78 8.76 38.28
CA SER A 331 -4.39 10.17 38.13
C SER A 331 -4.96 11.04 39.25
N GLY A 332 -4.22 12.08 39.63
CA GLY A 332 -4.72 13.18 40.44
C GLY A 332 -5.54 14.15 39.59
N ARG A 333 -6.46 14.87 40.26
CA ARG A 333 -6.98 16.13 39.71
C ARG A 333 -5.91 17.21 39.76
#